data_AF-A7TSR9-F1
#
_entry.id   AF-A7TSR9-F1
#
_cell.length_a   1.000
_cell.length_b   1.000
_cell.length_c   1.000
_cell.angle_alpha   90.00
_cell.angle_beta   90.00
_cell.angle_gamma   90.00
#
_symmetry.space_group_name_H-M   'P 1'
#
loop_
_entity.id
_entity.type
_entity.pdbx_description
1 polymer ?
#
loop_
_entity_poly.entity_id
_entity_poly.type
_entity_poly.pdbx_seq_one_letter_code
_entity_poly.pdbx_strand_id
1 'polypeptide(L)'
;MRCEDMLLLQLIIYLKGFYRIFLLLLSLKELTNSIVKMSNADDLDDGLVYDYESAGEITEEVSEDKNIENTIDEATNTSEKKRPIEDDILEEEEEKLSKRQKKLRKSKVHEKRKEQAIYLEEKLKSIPKGTNEEISDYFTTLIREKNPDLSALELEDIYLKKTDFISTAKFADKDRNLTNFPEFMSQFSKSPKAIIFSMSNIRVADVHRSLNGNKTSVKLFAKNKLKEDIDMVANVLGENNKKFKNLKYFITTPTRMEKLLENTDLFYAGKDKLDIILDASYLDPKKNSLIASENTALLCKVLKKILDNKSSVKILLY
;
A
#
# COMPACT_ATOMS: atom_id res chain seq x y z
N MET A 1 40.65 -44.65 -13.69
CA MET A 1 40.24 -43.62 -14.65
C MET A 1 41.49 -42.88 -15.08
N ARG A 2 41.74 -42.78 -16.39
CA ARG A 2 42.91 -42.06 -16.90
C ARG A 2 42.62 -40.56 -16.82
N CYS A 3 43.65 -39.71 -16.68
CA CYS A 3 43.48 -38.25 -16.61
C CYS A 3 42.64 -37.66 -17.76
N GLU A 4 42.63 -38.32 -18.92
CA GLU A 4 41.85 -37.92 -20.10
C GLU A 4 40.33 -38.02 -19.87
N ASP A 5 39.88 -39.00 -19.08
CA ASP A 5 38.44 -39.20 -18.79
C ASP A 5 37.88 -38.10 -17.88
N MET A 6 38.73 -37.51 -17.03
CA MET A 6 38.34 -36.44 -16.10
C MET A 6 38.10 -35.11 -16.82
N LEU A 7 38.94 -34.79 -17.81
CA LEU A 7 38.81 -33.56 -18.59
C LEU A 7 37.55 -33.57 -19.47
N LEU A 8 37.20 -34.74 -20.03
CA LEU A 8 35.98 -34.90 -20.81
C LEU A 8 34.72 -34.68 -19.94
N LEU A 9 34.74 -35.20 -18.72
CA LEU A 9 33.61 -35.04 -17.79
C LEU A 9 33.45 -33.57 -17.35
N GLN A 10 34.55 -32.86 -17.11
CA GLN A 10 34.54 -31.42 -16.78
C GLN A 10 33.95 -30.60 -17.93
N LEU A 11 34.31 -30.92 -19.18
CA LEU A 11 33.81 -30.23 -20.37
C LEU A 11 32.31 -30.47 -20.58
N ILE A 12 31.83 -31.70 -20.34
CA ILE A 12 30.40 -32.04 -20.44
C ILE A 12 29.57 -31.29 -19.39
N ILE A 13 30.08 -31.16 -18.17
CA ILE A 13 29.41 -30.39 -17.11
C ILE A 13 29.34 -28.91 -17.49
N TYR A 14 30.42 -28.36 -18.05
CA TYR A 14 30.47 -26.97 -18.49
C TYR A 14 29.50 -26.68 -19.65
N LEU A 15 29.44 -27.58 -20.65
CA LEU A 15 28.52 -27.47 -21.78
C LEU A 15 27.05 -27.60 -21.35
N LYS A 16 26.73 -28.49 -20.40
CA LYS A 16 25.38 -28.61 -19.83
C LYS A 16 24.96 -27.36 -19.06
N GLY A 17 25.87 -26.75 -18.30
CA GLY A 17 25.63 -25.48 -17.62
C GLY A 17 25.33 -24.34 -18.59
N PHE A 18 26.14 -24.25 -19.67
CA PHE A 18 25.97 -23.22 -20.70
C PHE A 18 24.65 -23.37 -21.47
N TYR A 19 24.26 -24.59 -21.80
CA TYR A 19 22.99 -24.86 -22.49
C TYR A 19 21.77 -24.49 -21.64
N ARG A 20 21.85 -24.71 -20.32
CA ARG A 20 20.78 -24.34 -19.37
C ARG A 20 20.63 -22.81 -19.24
N ILE A 21 21.74 -22.08 -19.24
CA ILE A 21 21.73 -20.60 -19.23
C ILE A 21 21.18 -20.06 -20.56
N PHE A 22 21.56 -20.67 -21.69
CA PHE A 22 21.07 -20.29 -23.01
C PHE A 22 19.55 -20.50 -23.15
N LEU A 23 19.01 -21.61 -22.65
CA LEU A 23 17.56 -21.87 -22.60
C LEU A 23 16.81 -20.84 -21.73
N LEU A 24 17.38 -20.45 -20.59
CA LEU A 24 16.83 -19.43 -19.71
C LEU A 24 16.77 -18.05 -20.39
N LEU A 25 17.82 -17.70 -21.14
CA LEU A 25 17.87 -16.45 -21.91
C LEU A 25 16.87 -16.45 -23.09
N LEU A 26 16.63 -17.60 -23.73
CA LEU A 26 15.63 -17.72 -24.78
C LEU A 26 14.20 -17.51 -24.22
N SER A 27 13.90 -18.11 -23.07
CA SER A 27 12.61 -17.98 -22.38
C SER A 27 12.35 -16.54 -21.92
N LEU A 28 13.37 -15.83 -21.41
CA LEU A 28 13.25 -14.42 -21.05
C LEU A 28 12.96 -13.51 -22.25
N LYS A 29 13.52 -13.83 -23.43
CA LYS A 29 13.29 -13.07 -24.66
C LYS A 29 11.86 -13.25 -25.20
N GLU A 30 11.29 -14.44 -25.07
CA GLU A 30 9.88 -14.70 -25.39
C GLU A 30 8.92 -13.97 -24.44
N LEU A 31 9.23 -13.94 -23.14
CA LEU A 31 8.47 -13.16 -22.16
C LEU A 31 8.48 -11.66 -22.47
N THR A 32 9.63 -11.08 -22.84
CA THR A 32 9.69 -9.66 -23.21
C THR A 32 8.88 -9.33 -24.47
N ASN A 33 8.85 -10.24 -25.45
CA ASN A 33 8.05 -10.04 -26.67
C ASN A 33 6.54 -10.21 -26.44
N SER A 34 6.15 -11.02 -25.44
CA SER A 34 4.75 -11.14 -25.03
C SER A 34 4.26 -9.89 -24.29
N ILE A 35 5.09 -9.29 -23.43
CA ILE A 35 4.76 -8.06 -22.70
C ILE A 35 4.58 -6.85 -23.64
N VAL A 36 5.35 -6.77 -24.73
CA VAL A 36 5.22 -5.68 -25.72
C VAL A 36 3.94 -5.80 -26.57
N LYS A 37 3.27 -6.96 -26.60
CA LYS A 37 2.02 -7.18 -27.36
C LYS A 37 0.73 -6.88 -26.59
N MET A 38 0.81 -6.40 -25.35
CA MET A 38 -0.36 -6.07 -24.51
C MET A 38 -0.56 -4.57 -24.24
N SER A 39 0.00 -3.68 -25.06
CA SER A 39 -0.46 -2.28 -25.12
C SER A 39 -1.62 -2.18 -26.12
N ASN A 40 -2.79 -2.69 -25.73
CA ASN A 40 -4.01 -2.37 -26.43
C ASN A 40 -4.41 -0.92 -26.09
N ALA A 41 -4.54 -0.17 -27.18
CA ALA A 41 -5.45 0.93 -27.44
C ALA A 41 -6.25 1.49 -26.24
N ASP A 42 -6.02 2.77 -26.07
CA ASP A 42 -6.86 3.79 -25.45
C ASP A 42 -8.32 3.70 -25.94
N ASP A 43 -9.13 2.83 -25.32
CA ASP A 43 -10.60 2.83 -25.46
C ASP A 43 -11.17 3.95 -24.58
N LEU A 44 -11.18 5.16 -25.12
CA LEU A 44 -12.08 6.23 -24.71
C LEU A 44 -13.51 5.83 -25.12
N ASP A 45 -14.15 4.99 -24.31
CA ASP A 45 -15.61 4.78 -24.35
C ASP A 45 -16.31 5.98 -23.67
N ASP A 46 -16.28 7.13 -24.34
CA ASP A 46 -17.13 8.27 -24.02
C ASP A 46 -18.55 7.91 -24.45
N GLY A 47 -19.28 7.21 -23.57
CA GLY A 47 -20.64 6.70 -23.76
C GLY A 47 -21.68 7.73 -24.26
N LEU A 48 -21.55 8.12 -25.52
CA LEU A 48 -22.46 8.91 -26.33
C LEU A 48 -23.21 7.92 -27.22
N VAL A 49 -24.44 7.62 -26.81
CA VAL A 49 -25.41 6.97 -27.70
C VAL A 49 -25.77 7.99 -28.78
N TYR A 50 -25.25 7.79 -29.99
CA TYR A 50 -25.69 8.53 -31.17
C TYR A 50 -27.02 7.93 -31.64
N ASP A 51 -28.12 8.57 -31.28
CA ASP A 51 -29.38 8.34 -31.98
C ASP A 51 -29.31 9.08 -33.33
N TYR A 52 -28.98 8.33 -34.37
CA TYR A 52 -28.96 8.80 -35.75
C TYR A 52 -30.38 8.66 -36.34
N GLU A 53 -31.21 9.68 -36.19
CA GLU A 53 -32.40 9.88 -37.02
C GLU A 53 -32.11 10.92 -38.11
N SER A 54 -32.24 10.46 -39.35
CA SER A 54 -32.03 11.20 -40.58
C SER A 54 -33.13 12.26 -40.79
N ALA A 55 -32.76 13.54 -40.83
CA ALA A 55 -33.51 14.58 -41.54
C ALA A 55 -32.68 15.87 -41.75
N GLY A 56 -32.51 16.24 -43.03
CA GLY A 56 -32.49 17.65 -43.45
C GLY A 56 -31.13 18.32 -43.63
N GLU A 57 -30.74 18.49 -44.89
CA GLU A 57 -29.84 19.53 -45.39
C GLU A 57 -30.03 20.88 -44.67
N ILE A 58 -28.93 21.54 -44.31
CA ILE A 58 -28.70 22.99 -44.48
C ILE A 58 -27.17 23.20 -44.57
N THR A 59 -26.78 23.91 -45.62
CA THR A 59 -25.45 24.41 -46.00
C THR A 59 -25.03 25.67 -45.25
N GLU A 60 -23.75 26.04 -45.42
CA GLU A 60 -23.10 27.34 -45.12
C GLU A 60 -22.59 27.51 -43.67
N GLU A 61 -21.43 28.12 -43.38
CA GLU A 61 -20.32 28.65 -44.18
C GLU A 61 -19.09 28.79 -43.25
N VAL A 62 -17.92 28.89 -43.87
CA VAL A 62 -16.59 29.00 -43.29
C VAL A 62 -16.35 30.37 -42.66
N SER A 63 -15.65 30.43 -41.52
CA SER A 63 -14.72 31.54 -41.28
C SER A 63 -13.55 31.07 -40.41
N GLU A 64 -12.38 31.06 -41.05
CA GLU A 64 -11.06 31.07 -40.44
C GLU A 64 -10.84 32.43 -39.77
N ASP A 65 -10.24 32.48 -38.59
CA ASP A 65 -9.05 33.33 -38.44
C ASP A 65 -8.20 33.05 -37.20
N LYS A 66 -6.90 33.20 -37.44
CA LYS A 66 -5.76 32.95 -36.58
C LYS A 66 -5.55 34.12 -35.60
N ASN A 67 -5.07 33.83 -34.39
CA ASN A 67 -3.73 34.28 -33.96
C ASN A 67 -3.40 33.85 -32.53
N ILE A 68 -2.26 33.17 -32.43
CA ILE A 68 -1.51 32.86 -31.22
C ILE A 68 -0.48 33.97 -31.09
N GLU A 69 -0.43 34.66 -29.95
CA GLU A 69 0.80 35.31 -29.54
C GLU A 69 0.96 35.29 -28.02
N ASN A 70 2.01 34.57 -27.61
CA ASN A 70 2.52 34.47 -26.26
C ASN A 70 3.24 35.77 -25.90
N THR A 71 2.96 36.32 -24.72
CA THR A 71 3.90 37.19 -24.01
C THR A 71 3.97 36.73 -22.54
N ILE A 72 5.17 36.26 -22.17
CA ILE A 72 5.61 36.02 -20.81
C ILE A 72 6.44 37.25 -20.45
N ASP A 73 6.11 37.93 -19.36
CA ASP A 73 7.07 38.77 -18.64
C ASP A 73 6.89 38.55 -17.13
N GLU A 74 8.00 38.19 -16.50
CA GLU A 74 8.20 38.02 -15.07
C GLU A 74 8.13 39.35 -14.32
N ALA A 75 7.42 39.37 -13.19
CA ALA A 75 7.82 40.21 -12.06
C ALA A 75 7.41 39.54 -10.73
N THR A 76 8.43 39.23 -9.96
CA THR A 76 8.43 38.79 -8.57
C THR A 76 7.73 39.80 -7.64
N ASN A 77 6.95 39.31 -6.66
CA ASN A 77 7.04 39.81 -5.29
C ASN A 77 6.31 38.91 -4.27
N THR A 78 7.09 38.51 -3.28
CA THR A 78 6.73 37.80 -2.05
C THR A 78 5.74 38.57 -1.18
N SER A 79 4.69 37.91 -0.68
CA SER A 79 4.19 38.14 0.67
C SER A 79 3.32 37.00 1.17
N GLU A 80 3.47 36.74 2.47
CA GLU A 80 2.89 35.70 3.30
C GLU A 80 1.36 35.57 3.17
N LYS A 81 0.86 34.34 3.01
CA LYS A 81 -0.54 34.03 3.30
C LYS A 81 -0.69 32.68 4.02
N LYS A 82 -1.30 32.78 5.20
CA LYS A 82 -1.77 31.72 6.09
C LYS A 82 -2.55 30.64 5.31
N ARG A 83 -2.37 29.38 5.71
CA ARG A 83 -3.20 28.25 5.25
C ARG A 83 -4.65 28.47 5.70
N PRO A 84 -5.64 28.51 4.79
CA PRO A 84 -7.04 28.45 5.18
C PRO A 84 -7.41 27.02 5.62
N ILE A 85 -8.36 26.97 6.53
CA ILE A 85 -8.94 25.79 7.18
C ILE A 85 -9.89 25.10 6.17
N GLU A 86 -9.99 23.77 6.24
CA GLU A 86 -10.59 22.88 5.23
C GLU A 86 -12.10 23.07 4.97
N ASP A 87 -12.81 23.89 5.75
CA ASP A 87 -14.26 24.10 5.60
C ASP A 87 -14.63 25.20 4.58
N ASP A 88 -13.74 26.15 4.28
CA ASP A 88 -14.00 27.23 3.29
C ASP A 88 -13.73 26.82 1.82
N ILE A 89 -13.14 25.65 1.58
CA ILE A 89 -12.71 25.22 0.23
C ILE A 89 -13.90 24.70 -0.61
N LEU A 90 -14.95 24.21 0.03
CA LEU A 90 -16.11 23.65 -0.69
C LEU A 90 -17.00 24.72 -1.33
N GLU A 91 -17.08 25.92 -0.75
CA GLU A 91 -17.90 27.00 -1.30
C GLU A 91 -17.17 27.78 -2.41
N GLU A 92 -15.86 28.02 -2.29
CA GLU A 92 -15.09 28.74 -3.32
C GLU A 92 -14.87 27.93 -4.62
N GLU A 93 -14.91 26.60 -4.59
CA GLU A 93 -14.80 25.77 -5.80
C GLU A 93 -16.05 25.81 -6.69
N GLU A 94 -17.23 26.12 -6.14
CA GLU A 94 -18.45 26.21 -6.94
C GLU A 94 -18.43 27.43 -7.88
N GLU A 95 -17.70 28.50 -7.56
CA GLU A 95 -17.71 29.72 -8.38
C GLU A 95 -16.92 29.60 -9.69
N LYS A 96 -15.97 28.65 -9.78
CA LYS A 96 -15.09 28.50 -10.96
C LYS A 96 -15.53 27.46 -11.99
N LEU A 97 -16.64 26.76 -11.75
CA LEU A 97 -17.10 25.68 -12.63
C LEU A 97 -18.09 26.20 -13.68
N SER A 98 -17.93 25.72 -14.92
CA SER A 98 -18.84 26.04 -16.02
C SER A 98 -20.26 25.54 -15.72
N LYS A 99 -21.28 26.21 -16.29
CA LYS A 99 -22.70 25.84 -16.11
C LYS A 99 -22.99 24.37 -16.43
N ARG A 100 -22.25 23.78 -17.38
CA ARG A 100 -22.33 22.35 -17.75
C ARG A 100 -21.76 21.43 -16.68
N GLN A 101 -20.62 21.78 -16.07
CA GLN A 101 -20.01 21.02 -14.97
C GLN A 101 -20.88 21.03 -13.72
N LYS A 102 -21.53 22.16 -13.42
CA LYS A 102 -22.51 22.26 -12.31
C LYS A 102 -23.71 21.33 -12.50
N LYS A 103 -24.22 21.21 -13.74
CA LYS A 103 -25.33 20.29 -14.07
C LYS A 103 -24.91 18.82 -13.99
N LEU A 104 -23.66 18.51 -14.38
CA LEU A 104 -23.12 17.15 -14.32
C LEU A 104 -22.87 16.68 -12.87
N ARG A 105 -22.39 17.57 -11.99
CA ARG A 105 -22.22 17.30 -10.55
C ARG A 105 -23.55 17.08 -9.82
N LYS A 106 -24.65 17.63 -10.32
CA LYS A 106 -26.02 17.40 -9.79
C LYS A 106 -26.75 16.26 -10.51
N SER A 107 -26.03 15.46 -11.31
CA SER A 107 -26.64 14.29 -11.96
C SER A 107 -26.88 13.18 -10.95
N LYS A 108 -28.00 12.46 -11.10
CA LYS A 108 -28.35 11.29 -10.26
C LYS A 108 -27.22 10.23 -10.23
N VAL A 109 -26.43 10.14 -11.30
CA VAL A 109 -25.29 9.21 -11.38
C VAL A 109 -24.13 9.68 -10.49
N HIS A 110 -23.84 10.98 -10.46
CA HIS A 110 -22.79 11.54 -9.60
C HIS A 110 -23.16 11.42 -8.12
N GLU A 111 -24.41 11.70 -7.76
CA GLU A 111 -24.92 11.52 -6.39
C GLU A 111 -24.78 10.06 -5.94
N LYS A 112 -25.25 9.10 -6.75
CA LYS A 112 -25.09 7.66 -6.45
C LYS A 112 -23.63 7.25 -6.28
N ARG A 113 -22.71 7.75 -7.13
CA ARG A 113 -21.27 7.44 -7.01
C ARG A 113 -20.68 8.03 -5.73
N LYS A 114 -21.11 9.22 -5.32
CA LYS A 114 -20.69 9.87 -4.08
C LYS A 114 -21.18 9.09 -2.85
N GLU A 115 -22.44 8.67 -2.83
CA GLU A 115 -23.00 7.83 -1.78
C GLU A 115 -22.25 6.50 -1.65
N GLN A 116 -21.95 5.84 -2.78
CA GLN A 116 -21.14 4.63 -2.80
C GLN A 116 -19.74 4.85 -2.22
N ALA A 117 -19.08 5.96 -2.56
CA ALA A 117 -17.76 6.28 -2.02
C ALA A 117 -17.81 6.49 -0.50
N ILE A 118 -18.80 7.24 0.01
CA ILE A 118 -18.99 7.46 1.45
C ILE A 118 -19.23 6.13 2.17
N TYR A 119 -20.11 5.29 1.61
CA TYR A 119 -20.38 3.96 2.16
C TYR A 119 -19.11 3.08 2.24
N LEU A 120 -18.26 3.11 1.21
CA LEU A 120 -16.98 2.39 1.23
C LEU A 120 -16.02 2.95 2.27
N GLU A 121 -15.94 4.27 2.42
CA GLU A 121 -15.12 4.91 3.45
C GLU A 121 -15.56 4.52 4.87
N GLU A 122 -16.87 4.54 5.14
CA GLU A 122 -17.44 4.13 6.42
C GLU A 122 -17.20 2.65 6.71
N LYS A 123 -17.36 1.80 5.69
CA LYS A 123 -17.03 0.38 5.78
C LYS A 123 -15.54 0.17 6.12
N LEU A 124 -14.63 0.90 5.48
CA LEU A 124 -13.20 0.78 5.80
C LEU A 124 -12.87 1.21 7.23
N LYS A 125 -13.53 2.27 7.73
CA LYS A 125 -13.35 2.75 9.11
C LYS A 125 -13.97 1.82 10.16
N SER A 126 -14.94 0.99 9.81
CA SER A 126 -15.59 0.06 10.75
C SER A 126 -14.78 -1.22 10.95
N ILE A 127 -14.03 -1.70 9.94
CA ILE A 127 -13.25 -2.95 10.01
C ILE A 127 -12.31 -3.00 11.23
N PRO A 128 -11.49 -1.97 11.55
CA PRO A 128 -10.61 -2.01 12.72
C PRO A 128 -11.35 -2.10 14.06
N LYS A 129 -12.64 -1.75 14.09
CA LYS A 129 -13.51 -1.78 15.29
C LYS A 129 -14.22 -3.14 15.43
N GLY A 130 -14.12 -4.02 14.43
CA GLY A 130 -14.82 -5.29 14.40
C GLY A 130 -14.32 -6.33 15.39
N THR A 131 -15.04 -7.45 15.43
CA THR A 131 -14.64 -8.65 16.17
C THR A 131 -13.54 -9.41 15.43
N ASN A 132 -12.89 -10.36 16.10
CA ASN A 132 -11.86 -11.20 15.46
C ASN A 132 -12.41 -11.97 14.25
N GLU A 133 -13.68 -12.34 14.28
CA GLU A 133 -14.32 -13.09 13.20
C GLU A 133 -14.54 -12.20 11.99
N GLU A 134 -15.14 -11.03 12.18
CA GLU A 134 -15.36 -10.04 11.12
C GLU A 134 -14.06 -9.62 10.43
N ILE A 135 -12.99 -9.43 11.22
CA ILE A 135 -11.67 -9.09 10.68
C ILE A 135 -11.11 -10.25 9.86
N SER A 136 -11.16 -11.48 10.40
CA SER A 136 -10.67 -12.68 9.70
C SER A 136 -11.40 -12.89 8.39
N ASP A 137 -12.73 -12.78 8.40
CA ASP A 137 -13.58 -12.99 7.22
C ASP A 137 -13.31 -11.90 6.17
N TYR A 138 -13.11 -10.65 6.58
CA TYR A 138 -12.72 -9.57 5.68
C TYR A 138 -11.38 -9.86 4.98
N PHE A 139 -10.35 -10.30 5.72
CA PHE A 139 -9.06 -10.66 5.13
C PHE A 139 -9.19 -11.85 4.17
N THR A 140 -10.02 -12.85 4.47
CA THR A 140 -10.30 -13.96 3.56
C THR A 140 -10.91 -13.48 2.24
N THR A 141 -11.92 -12.61 2.28
CA THR A 141 -12.51 -12.02 1.08
C THR A 141 -11.48 -11.24 0.28
N LEU A 142 -10.71 -10.40 0.96
CA LEU A 142 -9.68 -9.55 0.37
C LEU A 142 -8.53 -10.36 -0.26
N ILE A 143 -8.12 -11.47 0.35
CA ILE A 143 -7.10 -12.37 -0.19
C ILE A 143 -7.60 -13.02 -1.50
N ARG A 144 -8.87 -13.43 -1.56
CA ARG A 144 -9.47 -13.98 -2.78
C ARG A 144 -9.57 -12.94 -3.90
N GLU A 145 -10.02 -11.74 -3.56
CA GLU A 145 -10.14 -10.63 -4.54
C GLU A 145 -8.79 -10.25 -5.15
N LYS A 146 -7.70 -10.31 -4.36
CA LYS A 146 -6.36 -9.93 -4.82
C LYS A 146 -5.58 -11.07 -5.47
N ASN A 147 -6.04 -12.31 -5.38
CA ASN A 147 -5.37 -13.48 -5.95
C ASN A 147 -6.38 -14.37 -6.71
N PRO A 148 -6.97 -13.87 -7.82
CA PRO A 148 -7.98 -14.62 -8.58
C PRO A 148 -7.42 -15.88 -9.25
N ASP A 149 -6.12 -15.90 -9.53
CA ASP A 149 -5.45 -16.98 -10.26
C ASP A 149 -4.96 -18.11 -9.34
N LEU A 150 -5.01 -17.94 -8.01
CA LEU A 150 -4.56 -18.95 -7.07
C LEU A 150 -5.62 -20.03 -6.88
N SER A 151 -5.16 -21.27 -6.78
CA SER A 151 -6.02 -22.41 -6.47
C SER A 151 -6.55 -22.33 -5.03
N ALA A 152 -7.65 -23.06 -4.75
CA ALA A 152 -8.22 -23.11 -3.41
C ALA A 152 -7.21 -23.56 -2.33
N LEU A 153 -6.31 -24.49 -2.70
CA LEU A 153 -5.26 -24.98 -1.80
C LEU A 153 -4.20 -23.92 -1.51
N GLU A 154 -3.76 -23.17 -2.52
CA GLU A 154 -2.79 -22.08 -2.33
C GLU A 154 -3.37 -20.91 -1.52
N LEU A 155 -4.69 -20.67 -1.65
CA LEU A 155 -5.36 -19.64 -0.85
C LEU A 155 -5.43 -20.01 0.64
N GLU A 156 -5.58 -21.29 0.97
CA GLU A 156 -5.56 -21.77 2.36
C GLU A 156 -4.23 -21.47 3.06
N ASP A 157 -3.12 -21.55 2.31
CA ASP A 157 -1.79 -21.22 2.80
C ASP A 157 -1.56 -19.72 3.05
N ILE A 158 -2.44 -18.84 2.56
CA ILE A 158 -2.33 -17.38 2.74
C ILE A 158 -3.32 -16.87 3.79
N TYR A 159 -4.41 -17.60 4.04
CA TYR A 159 -5.43 -17.16 4.98
C TYR A 159 -4.89 -16.94 6.40
N LEU A 160 -5.39 -15.87 7.01
CA LEU A 160 -5.15 -15.49 8.39
C LEU A 160 -6.27 -16.08 9.25
N LYS A 161 -5.91 -16.68 10.39
CA LYS A 161 -6.88 -17.34 11.27
C LYS A 161 -7.45 -16.32 12.26
N LYS A 162 -8.67 -16.58 12.74
CA LYS A 162 -9.30 -15.83 13.85
C LYS A 162 -8.41 -15.71 15.10
N THR A 163 -7.59 -16.73 15.35
CA THR A 163 -6.64 -16.78 16.48
C THR A 163 -5.48 -15.82 16.33
N ASP A 164 -5.17 -15.38 15.11
CA ASP A 164 -4.03 -14.52 14.83
C ASP A 164 -4.32 -13.06 15.21
N PHE A 165 -5.60 -12.71 15.34
CA PHE A 165 -6.07 -11.37 15.68
C PHE A 165 -6.39 -11.21 17.18
N ILE A 166 -6.17 -10.00 17.69
CA ILE A 166 -6.71 -9.55 18.98
C ILE A 166 -7.72 -8.44 18.70
N SER A 167 -8.94 -8.61 19.21
CA SER A 167 -9.99 -7.62 19.02
C SER A 167 -9.68 -6.37 19.82
N THR A 168 -9.76 -5.24 19.13
CA THR A 168 -9.58 -3.90 19.69
C THR A 168 -10.91 -3.14 19.76
N ALA A 169 -12.05 -3.85 19.66
CA ALA A 169 -13.39 -3.28 19.77
C ALA A 169 -13.60 -2.51 21.09
N LYS A 170 -12.89 -2.89 22.16
CA LYS A 170 -12.91 -2.17 23.46
C LYS A 170 -12.36 -0.74 23.40
N PHE A 171 -11.74 -0.34 22.30
CA PHE A 171 -11.32 1.06 22.07
C PHE A 171 -12.43 1.93 21.47
N ALA A 172 -13.69 1.44 21.43
CA ALA A 172 -14.81 2.11 20.75
C ALA A 172 -15.10 3.54 21.23
N ASP A 173 -14.80 3.85 22.50
CA ASP A 173 -15.10 5.15 23.10
C ASP A 173 -14.21 6.30 22.57
N LYS A 174 -13.17 5.97 21.81
CA LYS A 174 -12.19 6.93 21.28
C LYS A 174 -12.02 6.82 19.79
N ASP A 175 -11.86 7.97 19.15
CA ASP A 175 -11.52 8.01 17.73
C ASP A 175 -10.12 7.44 17.48
N ARG A 176 -10.00 6.65 16.43
CA ARG A 176 -8.74 6.05 15.98
C ARG A 176 -7.97 7.05 15.13
N ASN A 177 -7.40 8.06 15.80
CA ASN A 177 -6.62 9.15 15.21
C ASN A 177 -5.19 9.16 15.79
N LEU A 178 -4.30 10.03 15.30
CA LEU A 178 -2.92 10.06 15.81
C LEU A 178 -2.80 10.52 17.27
N THR A 179 -3.76 11.31 17.77
CA THR A 179 -3.72 11.83 19.15
C THR A 179 -3.98 10.72 20.16
N ASN A 180 -4.89 9.80 19.84
CA ASN A 180 -5.27 8.69 20.71
C ASN A 180 -4.41 7.43 20.47
N PHE A 181 -3.55 7.42 19.46
CA PHE A 181 -2.71 6.27 19.12
C PHE A 181 -1.78 5.82 20.25
N PRO A 182 -1.09 6.71 21.00
CA PRO A 182 -0.24 6.28 22.11
C PRO A 182 -1.02 5.57 23.22
N GLU A 183 -2.26 5.97 23.45
CA GLU A 183 -3.15 5.34 24.42
C GLU A 183 -3.61 3.96 23.95
N PHE A 184 -3.97 3.83 22.67
CA PHE A 184 -4.24 2.53 22.06
C PHE A 184 -3.05 1.58 22.24
N MET A 185 -1.84 2.06 21.97
CA MET A 185 -0.62 1.25 22.09
C MET A 185 -0.36 0.82 23.54
N SER A 186 -0.65 1.66 24.54
CA SER A 186 -0.49 1.29 25.95
C SER A 186 -1.55 0.28 26.41
N GLN A 187 -2.78 0.40 25.90
CA GLN A 187 -3.90 -0.48 26.24
C GLN A 187 -3.74 -1.87 25.62
N PHE A 188 -3.39 -1.96 24.33
CA PHE A 188 -3.45 -3.23 23.58
C PHE A 188 -2.09 -3.85 23.26
N SER A 189 -1.02 -3.07 23.02
CA SER A 189 0.29 -3.65 22.69
C SER A 189 1.04 -4.05 23.96
N LYS A 190 0.95 -5.34 24.32
CA LYS A 190 1.59 -5.92 25.51
C LYS A 190 2.94 -6.58 25.21
N SER A 191 3.26 -6.82 23.95
CA SER A 191 4.55 -7.40 23.58
C SER A 191 5.71 -6.45 23.84
N PRO A 192 6.92 -6.95 24.15
CA PRO A 192 8.10 -6.12 24.37
C PRO A 192 8.54 -5.35 23.12
N LYS A 193 8.24 -5.89 21.94
CA LYS A 193 8.48 -5.26 20.63
C LYS A 193 7.22 -5.34 19.80
N ALA A 194 7.06 -4.38 18.90
CA ALA A 194 5.92 -4.31 18.01
C ALA A 194 6.29 -3.73 16.64
N ILE A 195 5.70 -4.28 15.57
CA ILE A 195 5.79 -3.75 14.21
C ILE A 195 4.50 -2.99 13.91
N ILE A 196 4.61 -1.77 13.41
CA ILE A 196 3.49 -0.94 13.00
C ILE A 196 3.57 -0.76 11.48
N PHE A 197 2.57 -1.27 10.79
CA PHE A 197 2.41 -1.07 9.35
C PHE A 197 1.58 0.17 9.08
N SER A 198 2.13 1.04 8.23
CA SER A 198 1.45 2.22 7.70
C SER A 198 1.48 2.19 6.18
N MET A 199 0.49 2.83 5.55
CA MET A 199 0.33 2.77 4.09
C MET A 199 1.41 3.51 3.29
N SER A 200 2.04 4.54 3.86
CA SER A 200 3.00 5.39 3.15
C SER A 200 4.13 5.89 4.06
N ASN A 201 5.25 6.31 3.45
CA ASN A 201 6.40 6.85 4.17
C ASN A 201 6.07 8.13 4.95
N ILE A 202 5.14 8.95 4.46
CA ILE A 202 4.70 10.17 5.16
C ILE A 202 3.92 9.76 6.41
N ARG A 203 3.00 8.80 6.28
CA ARG A 203 2.24 8.27 7.41
C ARG A 203 3.12 7.60 8.45
N VAL A 204 4.15 6.85 8.03
CA VAL A 204 5.19 6.31 8.93
C VAL A 204 5.82 7.42 9.78
N ALA A 205 6.11 8.58 9.20
CA ALA A 205 6.68 9.71 9.94
C ALA A 205 5.68 10.33 10.93
N ASP A 206 4.39 10.39 10.58
CA ASP A 206 3.37 10.93 11.48
C ASP A 206 3.12 10.02 12.69
N VAL A 207 3.02 8.71 12.44
CA VAL A 207 2.92 7.69 13.50
C VAL A 207 4.17 7.67 14.39
N HIS A 208 5.35 7.91 13.82
CA HIS A 208 6.59 8.04 14.60
C HIS A 208 6.56 9.24 15.55
N ARG A 209 6.04 10.38 15.09
CA ARG A 209 5.91 11.59 15.92
C ARG A 209 4.93 11.38 17.06
N SER A 210 3.80 10.70 16.84
CA SER A 210 2.83 10.42 17.91
C SER A 210 3.40 9.50 18.99
N LEU A 211 4.31 8.59 18.64
CA LEU A 211 4.98 7.68 19.57
C LEU A 211 6.30 8.22 20.16
N ASN A 212 6.39 9.52 20.45
CA ASN A 212 7.58 10.15 21.04
C ASN A 212 8.88 9.98 20.21
N GLY A 213 8.74 9.70 18.91
CA GLY A 213 9.85 9.58 17.97
C GLY A 213 10.95 8.62 18.41
N ASN A 214 12.21 9.08 18.29
CA ASN A 214 13.43 8.29 18.51
C ASN A 214 13.60 7.76 19.95
N LYS A 215 12.74 8.17 20.90
CA LYS A 215 12.79 7.66 22.27
C LYS A 215 12.21 6.25 22.38
N THR A 216 11.17 5.95 21.60
CA THR A 216 10.45 4.67 21.70
C THR A 216 10.28 3.95 20.38
N SER A 217 10.48 4.63 19.26
CA SER A 217 10.18 4.09 17.93
C SER A 217 11.27 4.37 16.90
N VAL A 218 11.38 3.46 15.93
CA VAL A 218 12.29 3.53 14.79
C VAL A 218 11.47 3.54 13.51
N LYS A 219 11.85 4.40 12.57
CA LYS A 219 11.26 4.42 11.22
C LYS A 219 12.13 3.59 10.30
N LEU A 220 11.53 2.58 9.68
CA LEU A 220 12.15 1.74 8.67
C LEU A 220 11.43 2.02 7.35
N PHE A 221 11.99 2.90 6.53
CA PHE A 221 11.29 3.40 5.34
C PHE A 221 12.27 3.77 4.22
N ALA A 222 11.76 3.84 2.99
CA ALA A 222 12.59 3.84 1.79
C ALA A 222 13.54 5.05 1.61
N LYS A 223 13.44 6.10 2.44
CA LYS A 223 14.42 7.21 2.40
C LYS A 223 15.78 6.80 2.99
N ASN A 224 15.81 5.83 3.90
CA ASN A 224 17.05 5.31 4.46
C ASN A 224 17.64 4.26 3.51
N LYS A 225 18.96 4.09 3.53
CA LYS A 225 19.56 2.95 2.81
C LYS A 225 19.11 1.64 3.45
N LEU A 226 18.88 0.61 2.65
CA LEU A 226 18.43 -0.70 3.18
C LEU A 226 19.41 -1.24 4.23
N LYS A 227 20.71 -1.09 3.99
CA LYS A 227 21.76 -1.47 4.92
C LYS A 227 21.65 -0.78 6.28
N GLU A 228 21.36 0.52 6.29
CA GLU A 228 21.20 1.30 7.54
C GLU A 228 19.99 0.81 8.35
N ASP A 229 18.88 0.47 7.68
CA ASP A 229 17.72 -0.11 8.34
C ASP A 229 18.01 -1.51 8.90
N ILE A 230 18.75 -2.36 8.16
CA ILE A 230 19.18 -3.69 8.63
C ILE A 230 20.08 -3.54 9.87
N ASP A 231 21.08 -2.66 9.80
CA ASP A 231 21.98 -2.38 10.92
C ASP A 231 21.19 -1.85 12.14
N MET A 232 20.18 -1.01 11.91
CA MET A 232 19.31 -0.52 12.97
C MET A 232 18.49 -1.65 13.60
N VAL A 233 17.88 -2.54 12.81
CA VAL A 233 17.16 -3.72 13.31
C VAL A 233 18.11 -4.61 14.13
N ALA A 234 19.32 -4.86 13.64
CA ALA A 234 20.35 -5.62 14.35
C ALA A 234 20.74 -4.99 15.68
N ASN A 235 20.85 -3.66 15.74
CA ASN A 235 21.18 -2.94 16.96
C ASN A 235 20.05 -2.94 18.00
N VAL A 236 18.78 -2.96 17.57
CA VAL A 236 17.61 -2.89 18.46
C VAL A 236 17.17 -4.27 18.95
N LEU A 237 17.24 -5.28 18.08
CA LEU A 237 16.86 -6.67 18.40
C LEU A 237 18.04 -7.50 18.90
N GLY A 238 19.28 -7.09 18.63
CA GLY A 238 20.47 -7.76 19.13
C GLY A 238 20.68 -7.55 20.64
N GLU A 239 21.32 -8.53 21.28
CA GLU A 239 21.43 -8.63 22.75
C GLU A 239 22.37 -7.58 23.39
N ASN A 240 23.11 -6.82 22.59
CA ASN A 240 24.33 -6.15 23.06
C ASN A 240 24.22 -4.64 23.33
N ASN A 241 23.08 -3.99 23.07
CA ASN A 241 22.99 -2.52 23.14
C ASN A 241 21.95 -1.99 24.14
N LYS A 242 22.41 -1.70 25.37
CA LYS A 242 21.62 -1.00 26.41
C LYS A 242 21.00 0.32 25.94
N LYS A 243 21.64 0.99 24.97
CA LYS A 243 21.18 2.25 24.37
C LYS A 243 19.80 2.14 23.72
N PHE A 244 19.46 0.98 23.17
CA PHE A 244 18.24 0.76 22.38
C PHE A 244 17.15 -0.01 23.13
N LYS A 245 17.33 -0.23 24.43
CA LYS A 245 16.39 -0.98 25.28
C LYS A 245 14.99 -0.35 25.30
N ASN A 246 14.89 0.97 25.22
CA ASN A 246 13.62 1.70 25.26
C ASN A 246 12.88 1.71 23.90
N LEU A 247 13.54 1.29 22.82
CA LEU A 247 12.90 1.21 21.51
C LEU A 247 12.00 -0.02 21.45
N LYS A 248 10.69 0.22 21.37
CA LYS A 248 9.66 -0.81 21.33
C LYS A 248 9.09 -0.98 19.92
N TYR A 249 8.93 0.12 19.18
CA TYR A 249 8.14 0.14 17.95
C TYR A 249 9.00 0.25 16.70
N PHE A 250 8.73 -0.62 15.72
CA PHE A 250 9.28 -0.55 14.38
C PHE A 250 8.17 -0.12 13.42
N ILE A 251 8.27 1.09 12.85
CA ILE A 251 7.22 1.66 12.00
C ILE A 251 7.69 1.58 10.56
N THR A 252 6.90 0.97 9.69
CA THR A 252 7.32 0.66 8.32
C THR A 252 6.15 0.53 7.35
N THR A 253 6.47 0.42 6.06
CA THR A 253 5.51 0.05 5.02
C THR A 253 5.65 -1.45 4.69
N PRO A 254 4.60 -2.12 4.20
CA PRO A 254 4.68 -3.54 3.81
C PRO A 254 5.83 -3.83 2.85
N THR A 255 6.01 -2.96 1.85
CA THR A 255 7.08 -3.08 0.83
C THR A 255 8.48 -2.98 1.41
N ARG A 256 8.68 -2.15 2.44
CA ARG A 256 9.99 -2.06 3.10
C ARG A 256 10.23 -3.25 4.01
N MET A 257 9.19 -3.71 4.72
CA MET A 257 9.30 -4.86 5.58
C MET A 257 9.61 -6.14 4.79
N GLU A 258 9.01 -6.37 3.63
CA GLU A 258 9.35 -7.52 2.78
C GLU A 258 10.86 -7.60 2.52
N LYS A 259 11.45 -6.49 2.06
CA LYS A 259 12.91 -6.38 1.81
C LYS A 259 13.74 -6.61 3.07
N LEU A 260 13.27 -6.17 4.24
CA LEU A 260 13.97 -6.42 5.50
C LEU A 260 13.93 -7.91 5.85
N LEU A 261 12.76 -8.55 5.76
CA LEU A 261 12.59 -9.98 6.04
C LEU A 261 13.27 -10.91 5.01
N GLU A 262 13.75 -10.39 3.88
CA GLU A 262 14.62 -11.11 2.94
C GLU A 262 16.10 -11.04 3.34
N ASN A 263 16.49 -10.02 4.11
CA ASN A 263 17.88 -9.75 4.47
C ASN A 263 18.16 -9.99 5.97
N THR A 264 17.14 -10.23 6.79
CA THR A 264 17.29 -10.50 8.22
C THR A 264 16.17 -11.36 8.78
N ASP A 265 16.55 -12.34 9.62
CA ASP A 265 15.64 -13.20 10.37
C ASP A 265 15.47 -12.76 11.83
N LEU A 266 16.02 -11.59 12.20
CA LEU A 266 16.08 -11.14 13.59
C LEU A 266 14.69 -10.88 14.20
N PHE A 267 13.69 -10.58 13.37
CA PHE A 267 12.30 -10.46 13.84
C PHE A 267 11.73 -11.80 14.33
N TYR A 268 12.25 -12.92 13.84
CA TYR A 268 11.84 -14.27 14.23
C TYR A 268 12.65 -14.78 15.43
N ALA A 269 13.85 -14.23 15.63
CA ALA A 269 14.73 -14.62 16.72
C ALA A 269 14.10 -14.44 18.10
N GLY A 270 14.51 -15.30 19.04
CA GLY A 270 14.11 -15.24 20.45
C GLY A 270 12.68 -15.75 20.73
N LYS A 271 12.39 -15.94 22.02
CA LYS A 271 11.10 -16.42 22.52
C LYS A 271 10.11 -15.29 22.84
N ASP A 272 10.56 -14.04 22.72
CA ASP A 272 9.76 -12.87 23.03
C ASP A 272 8.56 -12.75 22.09
N LYS A 273 7.45 -12.24 22.64
CA LYS A 273 6.24 -11.94 21.88
C LYS A 273 6.46 -10.73 20.97
N LEU A 274 5.78 -10.73 19.84
CA LEU A 274 5.82 -9.64 18.86
C LEU A 274 4.39 -9.26 18.47
N ASP A 275 4.01 -8.01 18.70
CA ASP A 275 2.72 -7.51 18.21
C ASP A 275 2.89 -6.91 16.82
N ILE A 276 1.88 -7.09 15.97
CA ILE A 276 1.76 -6.40 14.69
C ILE A 276 0.54 -5.47 14.78
N ILE A 277 0.74 -4.19 14.49
CA ILE A 277 -0.31 -3.18 14.48
C ILE A 277 -0.50 -2.70 13.05
N LEU A 278 -1.73 -2.74 12.56
CA LEU A 278 -2.12 -2.25 11.25
C LEU A 278 -2.81 -0.89 11.41
N ASP A 279 -2.24 0.17 10.86
CA ASP A 279 -2.87 1.51 10.79
C ASP A 279 -3.94 1.51 9.68
N ALA A 280 -5.07 0.86 9.97
CA ALA A 280 -6.13 0.50 9.02
C ALA A 280 -7.30 1.50 9.03
N SER A 281 -7.50 2.25 10.12
CA SER A 281 -8.51 3.31 10.21
C SER A 281 -8.15 4.58 9.46
N TYR A 282 -6.86 4.80 9.18
CA TYR A 282 -6.40 5.94 8.40
C TYR A 282 -6.78 5.80 6.93
N LEU A 283 -7.36 6.88 6.37
CA LEU A 283 -7.60 7.04 4.95
C LEU A 283 -6.72 8.18 4.43
N ASP A 284 -6.05 7.95 3.30
CA ASP A 284 -5.30 9.01 2.63
C ASP A 284 -6.23 10.01 1.91
N PRO A 285 -5.70 11.09 1.30
CA PRO A 285 -6.50 12.02 0.52
C PRO A 285 -7.24 11.38 -0.67
N LYS A 286 -6.81 10.19 -1.11
CA LYS A 286 -7.47 9.40 -2.16
C LYS A 286 -8.45 8.36 -1.59
N LYS A 287 -8.72 8.42 -0.28
CA LYS A 287 -9.65 7.53 0.45
C LYS A 287 -9.23 6.06 0.46
N ASN A 288 -7.94 5.79 0.26
CA ASN A 288 -7.38 4.46 0.40
C ASN A 288 -6.91 4.22 1.84
N SER A 289 -7.14 3.00 2.33
CA SER A 289 -6.57 2.49 3.58
C SER A 289 -5.41 1.54 3.30
N LEU A 290 -4.59 1.27 4.32
CA LEU A 290 -3.59 0.19 4.32
C LEU A 290 -4.17 -1.14 3.80
N ILE A 291 -5.41 -1.47 4.20
CA ILE A 291 -6.11 -2.72 3.87
C ILE A 291 -6.99 -2.64 2.61
N ALA A 292 -6.95 -1.53 1.87
CA ALA A 292 -7.68 -1.36 0.60
C ALA A 292 -6.77 -0.94 -0.56
N SER A 293 -5.49 -0.69 -0.29
CA SER A 293 -4.51 -0.26 -1.28
C SER A 293 -4.09 -1.40 -2.23
N GLU A 294 -3.39 -1.06 -3.31
CA GLU A 294 -2.77 -2.04 -4.22
C GLU A 294 -1.77 -2.96 -3.50
N ASN A 295 -1.10 -2.44 -2.46
CA ASN A 295 -0.11 -3.17 -1.67
C ASN A 295 -0.72 -4.16 -0.66
N THR A 296 -2.03 -4.33 -0.66
CA THR A 296 -2.72 -5.18 0.31
C THR A 296 -2.38 -6.67 0.13
N ALA A 297 -2.20 -7.14 -1.12
CA ALA A 297 -1.75 -8.51 -1.38
C ALA A 297 -0.37 -8.77 -0.75
N LEU A 298 0.54 -7.80 -0.92
CA LEU A 298 1.86 -7.81 -0.32
C LEU A 298 1.81 -7.77 1.21
N LEU A 299 0.93 -6.95 1.78
CA LEU A 299 0.70 -6.92 3.23
C LEU A 299 0.31 -8.31 3.74
N CYS A 300 -0.66 -8.98 3.11
CA CYS A 300 -1.09 -10.32 3.53
C CYS A 300 0.06 -11.33 3.47
N LYS A 301 0.84 -11.30 2.39
CA LYS A 301 2.05 -12.13 2.24
C LYS A 301 3.06 -11.89 3.36
N VAL A 302 3.33 -10.62 3.70
CA VAL A 302 4.26 -10.25 4.78
C VAL A 302 3.74 -10.70 6.14
N LEU A 303 2.45 -10.48 6.44
CA LEU A 303 1.83 -10.92 7.68
C LEU A 303 1.93 -12.43 7.84
N LYS A 304 1.60 -13.17 6.78
CA LYS A 304 1.67 -14.63 6.76
C LYS A 304 3.10 -15.14 6.97
N LYS A 305 4.07 -14.56 6.26
CA LYS A 305 5.50 -14.85 6.44
C LYS A 305 5.96 -14.65 7.90
N ILE A 306 5.48 -13.60 8.58
CA ILE A 306 5.83 -13.37 9.99
C ILE A 306 5.16 -14.40 10.92
N LEU A 307 3.88 -14.70 10.70
CA LEU A 307 3.14 -15.68 11.50
C LEU A 307 3.71 -17.10 11.38
N ASP A 308 4.12 -17.50 10.17
CA ASP A 308 4.65 -18.84 9.93
C ASP A 308 6.03 -19.04 10.55
N ASN A 309 6.86 -17.98 10.57
CA ASN A 309 8.19 -18.03 11.17
C ASN A 309 8.20 -17.76 12.68
N LYS A 310 7.13 -17.18 13.25
CA LYS A 310 7.05 -16.87 14.69
C LYS A 310 5.63 -17.09 15.25
N SER A 311 5.50 -18.09 16.11
CA SER A 311 4.22 -18.47 16.73
C SER A 311 3.69 -17.46 17.77
N SER A 312 4.57 -16.68 18.40
CA SER A 312 4.24 -15.69 19.44
C SER A 312 3.88 -14.32 18.85
N VAL A 313 3.07 -14.30 17.80
CA VAL A 313 2.68 -13.08 17.08
C VAL A 313 1.17 -12.87 17.17
N LYS A 314 0.75 -11.62 17.35
CA LYS A 314 -0.66 -11.22 17.32
C LYS A 314 -0.84 -9.95 16.50
N ILE A 315 -1.90 -9.92 15.71
CA ILE A 315 -2.26 -8.81 14.82
C ILE A 315 -3.37 -8.00 15.48
N LEU A 316 -3.20 -6.69 15.51
CA LEU A 316 -4.15 -5.72 16.03
C LEU A 316 -4.41 -4.68 14.95
N LEU A 317 -5.67 -4.35 14.71
CA LEU A 317 -6.03 -3.27 13.81
C LEU A 317 -6.25 -2.00 14.62
N TYR A 318 -5.58 -0.92 14.21
CA TYR A 318 -5.79 0.44 14.65
C TYR A 318 -6.61 1.21 13.64
#